data_AF-A0AAV7T2E9-F1
#
_entry.id   AF-A0AAV7T2E9-F1
#
_cell.length_a   1.000
_cell.length_b   1.000
_cell.length_c   1.000
_cell.angle_alpha   90.00
_cell.angle_beta   90.00
_cell.angle_gamma   90.00
#
_symmetry.space_group_name_H-M   'P 1'
#
loop_
_entity.id
_entity.type
_entity.pdbx_description
1 polymer ?
#
loop_
_entity_poly.entity_id
_entity_poly.type
_entity_poly.pdbx_seq_one_letter_code
_entity_poly.pdbx_strand_id
1 'polypeptide(L)'
;MDTGRATAERDKLKVLHDYYQVLYTREKVPPTLLETFLEACKWEALRSQKAEKPDAPITLDEIHTMVQALPLGNTPVPDGLPAKFYQLFLPQVQDHLI
;
A
#
# COMPACT_ATOMS: atom_id res chain seq x y z
N MET A 1 57.30 -19.41 8.45
CA MET A 1 56.01 -19.39 7.74
C MET A 1 54.92 -19.31 8.79
N ASP A 2 54.08 -18.26 8.75
CA ASP A 2 53.08 -17.92 9.77
C ASP A 2 51.81 -18.78 9.59
N THR A 3 51.90 -20.06 9.98
CA THR A 3 50.80 -21.04 9.85
C THR A 3 49.70 -20.85 10.90
N GLY A 4 49.96 -20.13 12.00
CA GLY A 4 49.01 -19.92 13.09
C GLY A 4 47.96 -18.84 12.82
N ARG A 5 48.28 -17.82 11.99
CA ARG A 5 47.32 -16.79 11.58
C ARG A 5 46.29 -17.32 10.59
N ALA A 6 46.74 -18.10 9.60
CA ALA A 6 45.88 -18.65 8.55
C ALA A 6 44.85 -19.67 9.07
N THR A 7 45.20 -20.44 10.11
CA THR A 7 44.26 -21.37 10.78
C THR A 7 43.19 -20.61 11.58
N ALA A 8 43.57 -19.58 12.34
CA ALA A 8 42.64 -18.78 13.13
C ALA A 8 41.60 -18.00 12.28
N GLU A 9 41.98 -17.51 11.10
CA GLU A 9 41.04 -16.87 10.17
C GLU A 9 40.05 -17.87 9.55
N ARG A 10 40.53 -19.09 9.24
CA ARG A 10 39.69 -20.17 8.71
C ARG A 10 38.63 -20.62 9.71
N ASP A 11 38.97 -20.68 10.99
CA ASP A 11 38.04 -21.06 12.06
C ASP A 11 36.96 -19.99 12.27
N LYS A 12 37.33 -18.69 12.21
CA LYS A 12 36.36 -17.59 12.25
C LYS A 12 35.39 -17.64 11.06
N LEU A 13 35.90 -17.95 9.87
CA LEU A 13 35.08 -18.06 8.67
C LEU A 13 34.07 -19.22 8.76
N LYS A 14 34.46 -20.35 9.38
CA LYS A 14 33.55 -21.48 9.63
C LYS A 14 32.43 -21.09 10.60
N VAL A 15 32.75 -20.44 11.71
CA VAL A 15 31.73 -20.02 12.69
C VAL A 15 30.73 -19.05 12.04
N LEU A 16 31.23 -18.11 11.22
CA LEU A 16 30.37 -17.16 10.50
C LEU A 16 29.48 -17.87 9.47
N HIS A 17 30.04 -18.83 8.73
CA HIS A 17 29.30 -19.65 7.79
C HIS A 17 28.17 -20.44 8.48
N ASP A 18 28.50 -21.14 9.57
CA ASP A 18 27.54 -21.97 10.31
C ASP A 18 26.44 -21.11 10.94
N TYR A 19 26.79 -19.93 11.46
CA TYR A 19 25.83 -18.95 11.98
C TYR A 19 24.80 -18.55 10.91
N TYR A 20 25.25 -18.13 9.73
CA TYR A 20 24.35 -17.69 8.68
C TYR A 20 23.60 -18.84 8.03
N GLN A 21 24.20 -20.02 7.97
CA GLN A 21 23.53 -21.22 7.53
C GLN A 21 22.31 -21.49 8.42
N VAL A 22 22.46 -21.47 9.75
CA VAL A 22 21.34 -21.63 10.68
C VAL A 22 20.34 -20.48 10.55
N LEU A 23 20.81 -19.23 10.52
CA LEU A 23 19.95 -18.04 10.45
C LEU A 23 19.03 -18.03 9.22
N TYR A 24 19.55 -18.45 8.07
CA TYR A 24 18.82 -18.50 6.81
C TYR A 24 18.28 -19.90 6.47
N THR A 25 18.44 -20.88 7.37
CA THR A 25 17.74 -22.16 7.23
C THR A 25 16.26 -21.89 7.45
N ARG A 26 15.53 -21.76 6.35
CA ARG A 26 14.08 -21.54 6.38
C ARG A 26 13.41 -22.77 6.99
N GLU A 27 12.55 -22.54 7.97
CA GLU A 27 11.63 -23.58 8.45
C GLU A 27 10.77 -24.06 7.27
N LYS A 28 10.64 -25.38 7.10
CA LYS A 28 9.83 -25.96 6.02
C LYS A 28 8.36 -25.71 6.34
N VAL A 29 7.88 -24.54 5.96
CA VAL A 29 6.47 -24.20 6.03
C VAL A 29 5.72 -25.10 5.05
N PRO A 30 4.65 -25.80 5.49
CA PRO A 30 3.88 -26.63 4.58
C PRO A 30 3.24 -25.73 3.50
N PRO A 31 3.24 -26.15 2.22
CA PRO A 31 2.64 -25.37 1.13
C PRO A 31 1.20 -24.94 1.42
N THR A 32 0.47 -25.80 2.14
CA THR A 32 -0.91 -25.57 2.55
C THR A 32 -1.07 -24.38 3.49
N LEU A 33 -0.07 -24.00 4.30
CA LEU A 33 -0.17 -22.82 5.18
C LEU A 33 -0.15 -21.52 4.39
N LEU A 34 0.63 -21.46 3.31
CA LEU A 34 0.63 -20.30 2.43
C LEU A 34 -0.70 -20.19 1.68
N GLU A 35 -1.24 -21.31 1.20
CA GLU A 35 -2.56 -21.36 0.56
C GLU A 35 -3.66 -20.95 1.53
N THR A 36 -3.69 -21.50 2.75
CA THR A 36 -4.69 -21.12 3.76
C THR A 36 -4.55 -19.68 4.21
N PHE A 37 -3.33 -19.14 4.29
CA PHE A 37 -3.10 -17.72 4.56
C PHE A 37 -3.65 -16.84 3.44
N LEU A 38 -3.37 -17.17 2.18
CA LEU A 38 -3.90 -16.44 1.02
C LEU A 38 -5.42 -16.51 0.94
N GLU A 39 -6.00 -17.66 1.27
CA GLU A 39 -7.45 -17.83 1.36
C GLU A 39 -8.08 -17.02 2.50
N ALA A 40 -7.46 -17.02 3.67
CA ALA A 40 -7.88 -16.17 4.79
C ALA A 40 -7.70 -14.68 4.47
N CYS A 41 -6.69 -14.34 3.67
CA CYS A 41 -6.46 -13.00 3.14
C CYS A 41 -7.26 -12.67 1.88
N LYS A 42 -8.20 -13.52 1.42
CA LYS A 42 -9.22 -13.10 0.45
C LYS A 42 -10.12 -12.08 1.13
N TRP A 43 -9.61 -10.87 1.17
CA TRP A 43 -10.20 -9.72 1.80
C TRP A 43 -11.58 -9.48 1.20
N GLU A 44 -12.62 -9.62 2.02
CA GLU A 44 -13.93 -9.03 1.70
C GLU A 44 -13.80 -7.51 1.41
N ALA A 45 -12.71 -6.88 1.85
CA ALA A 45 -12.37 -5.48 1.61
C ALA A 45 -12.14 -5.11 0.13
N LEU A 46 -11.81 -6.06 -0.75
CA LEU A 46 -11.65 -5.76 -2.19
C LEU A 46 -12.95 -5.86 -2.98
N ARG A 47 -14.01 -6.45 -2.42
CA ARG A 47 -15.24 -6.75 -3.18
C ARG A 47 -16.39 -5.78 -2.90
N SER A 48 -16.33 -5.03 -1.81
CA SER A 48 -17.51 -4.28 -1.32
C SER A 48 -17.33 -2.77 -1.28
N GLN A 49 -16.12 -2.23 -1.40
CA GLN A 49 -15.91 -0.82 -1.71
C GLN A 49 -15.57 -0.69 -3.20
N LYS A 50 -16.58 -0.48 -4.03
CA LYS A 50 -16.41 -0.03 -5.42
C LYS A 50 -15.47 -0.89 -6.29
N ALA A 51 -15.99 -2.00 -6.79
CA ALA A 51 -15.85 -2.23 -8.22
C ALA A 51 -16.78 -1.24 -8.97
N GLU A 52 -16.63 0.06 -8.68
CA GLU A 52 -17.20 1.06 -9.57
C GLU A 52 -16.50 0.85 -10.89
N LYS A 53 -17.28 0.64 -11.94
CA LYS A 53 -16.79 0.58 -13.30
C LYS A 53 -15.87 1.79 -13.48
N PRO A 54 -14.54 1.63 -13.54
CA PRO A 54 -13.63 2.78 -13.57
C PRO A 54 -13.85 3.62 -14.83
N ASP A 55 -14.44 3.00 -15.86
CA ASP A 55 -14.83 3.62 -17.12
C ASP A 55 -16.26 4.19 -17.13
N ALA A 56 -17.00 4.13 -16.01
CA ALA A 56 -18.31 4.77 -15.96
C ALA A 56 -18.14 6.30 -16.03
N PRO A 57 -19.05 7.01 -16.72
CA PRO A 57 -19.10 8.47 -16.67
C PRO A 57 -19.26 8.94 -15.22
N ILE A 58 -18.47 9.95 -14.84
CA ILE A 58 -18.58 10.60 -13.54
C ILE A 58 -19.95 11.29 -13.45
N THR A 59 -20.69 11.00 -12.39
CA THR A 59 -22.00 11.59 -12.13
C THR A 59 -21.89 12.88 -11.31
N LEU A 60 -22.86 13.78 -11.48
CA LEU A 60 -22.92 15.01 -10.68
C LEU A 60 -23.07 14.73 -9.18
N ASP A 61 -23.81 13.68 -8.82
CA ASP A 61 -23.99 13.25 -7.43
C ASP A 61 -22.66 12.83 -6.80
N GLU A 62 -21.81 12.10 -7.52
CA GLU A 62 -20.47 11.73 -7.05
C GLU A 62 -19.61 12.98 -6.80
N ILE A 63 -19.64 13.96 -7.71
CA ILE A 63 -18.91 15.22 -7.55
C ILE A 63 -19.41 15.98 -6.31
N HIS A 64 -20.74 16.06 -6.15
CA HIS A 64 -21.35 16.75 -5.02
C HIS A 64 -21.00 16.09 -3.69
N THR A 65 -21.13 14.78 -3.57
CA THR A 65 -20.74 14.04 -2.36
C THR A 65 -19.25 14.20 -2.07
N MET A 66 -18.39 14.14 -3.10
CA MET A 66 -16.95 14.31 -2.91
C MET A 66 -16.59 15.70 -2.38
N VAL A 67 -17.17 16.76 -2.95
CA VAL A 67 -16.91 18.15 -2.55
C VAL A 67 -17.43 18.43 -1.13
N GLN A 68 -18.56 17.85 -0.74
CA GLN A 68 -19.08 17.94 0.64
C GLN A 68 -18.21 17.20 1.66
N ALA A 69 -17.55 16.12 1.24
CA ALA A 69 -16.65 15.33 2.10
C ALA A 69 -15.26 15.96 2.28
N LEU A 70 -14.89 16.97 1.48
CA LEU A 70 -13.59 17.63 1.61
C LEU A 70 -13.46 18.31 2.98
N PRO A 71 -12.31 18.19 3.66
CA PRO A 71 -12.10 18.87 4.93
C PRO A 71 -12.11 20.38 4.72
N LEU A 72 -12.94 21.10 5.50
CA LEU A 72 -13.10 22.57 5.43
C LEU A 72 -11.86 23.38 5.86
N GLY A 73 -10.70 22.74 5.97
CA GLY A 73 -9.44 23.39 6.28
C GLY A 73 -9.02 24.37 5.17
N ASN A 74 -8.21 25.37 5.55
CA ASN A 74 -7.58 26.27 4.59
C ASN A 74 -6.33 25.66 3.94
N THR A 75 -6.03 24.39 4.23
CA THR A 75 -4.87 23.70 3.64
C THR A 75 -5.25 23.35 2.21
N PRO A 76 -4.52 23.87 1.21
CA PRO A 76 -4.82 23.57 -0.18
C PRO A 76 -4.58 22.09 -0.46
N VAL A 77 -5.45 21.54 -1.31
CA VAL A 77 -5.28 20.22 -1.93
C VAL A 77 -4.11 20.33 -2.95
N PRO A 78 -3.54 19.25 -3.51
CA PRO A 78 -2.39 19.37 -4.43
C PRO A 78 -2.56 20.33 -5.62
N ASP A 79 -3.80 20.69 -5.95
CA ASP A 79 -4.21 21.69 -6.94
C ASP A 79 -4.01 23.15 -6.49
N GLY A 80 -3.65 23.41 -5.23
CA GLY A 80 -3.49 24.76 -4.68
C GLY A 80 -4.80 25.45 -4.26
N LEU A 81 -5.94 24.79 -4.38
CA LEU A 81 -7.26 25.36 -4.11
C LEU A 81 -7.83 24.88 -2.77
N PRO A 82 -8.51 25.75 -2.00
CA PRO A 82 -9.12 25.37 -0.73
C PRO A 82 -10.47 24.66 -0.95
N ALA A 83 -10.89 23.79 -0.03
CA ALA A 83 -12.19 23.08 -0.11
C ALA A 83 -13.39 24.03 -0.31
N LYS A 84 -13.34 25.23 0.28
CA LYS A 84 -14.36 26.29 0.13
C LYS A 84 -14.52 26.78 -1.30
N PHE A 85 -13.45 26.74 -2.10
CA PHE A 85 -13.51 27.10 -3.51
C PHE A 85 -14.51 26.18 -4.22
N TYR A 86 -14.33 24.86 -4.08
CA TYR A 86 -15.20 23.88 -4.72
C TYR A 86 -16.66 24.00 -4.29
N GLN A 87 -16.92 24.26 -3.01
CA GLN A 87 -18.28 24.44 -2.50
C GLN A 87 -19.00 25.66 -3.11
N LEU A 88 -18.27 26.76 -3.36
CA LEU A 88 -18.84 27.99 -3.91
C LEU A 88 -19.15 27.87 -5.41
N PHE A 89 -18.32 27.14 -6.15
CA PHE A 89 -18.42 27.05 -7.61
C PHE A 89 -19.21 25.84 -8.09
N LEU A 90 -19.51 24.86 -7.24
CA LEU A 90 -20.31 23.68 -7.61
C LEU A 90 -21.67 24.01 -8.26
N PRO A 91 -22.44 25.00 -7.76
CA PRO A 91 -23.69 25.41 -8.43
C PRO A 91 -23.47 25.98 -9.83
N GLN A 92 -22.37 26.71 -10.05
CA GLN A 92 -22.06 27.33 -11.34
C GLN A 92 -21.63 26.30 -12.39
N VAL A 93 -21.04 25.19 -11.97
CA VAL A 93 -20.69 24.07 -12.85
C VAL A 93 -21.95 23.34 -13.31
N GLN A 94 -22.97 23.23 -12.45
CA GLN A 94 -24.22 22.55 -12.77
C GLN A 94 -25.02 23.27 -13.86
N ASP A 95 -25.03 24.62 -13.86
CA ASP A 95 -25.77 25.44 -14.81
C ASP A 95 -25.19 25.39 -16.25
N HIS A 96 -23.95 24.90 -16.43
CA HIS A 96 -23.25 24.85 -17.72
C HIS A 96 -23.07 23.43 -18.27
N LEU A 97 -23.58 22.41 -17.58
CA LEU A 97 -23.44 20.99 -17.96
C LEU A 97 -24.74 20.37 -18.51
N ILE A 98 -25.80 21.17 -18.69
CA ILE A 98 -27.13 20.77 -19.19
C ILE A 98 -27.35 21.34 -20.59
#